data_AF-A0A200QDL5-F1
#
_entry.id   AF-A0A200QDL5-F1
#
_cell.length_a   1.000
_cell.length_b   1.000
_cell.length_c   1.000
_cell.angle_alpha   90.00
_cell.angle_beta   90.00
_cell.angle_gamma   90.00
#
_symmetry.space_group_name_H-M   'P 1'
#
loop_
_entity.id
_entity.type
_entity.pdbx_description
1 polymer ?
#
loop_
_entity_poly.entity_id
_entity_poly.type
_entity_poly.pdbx_seq_one_letter_code
_entity_poly.pdbx_strand_id
1 'polypeptide(L)'
;MDDQNKPVTQKLSEMAPSSRQTVKFLTAATIGAVMLVLSGLTLTGTVISLIIVTPLLVLFSPILVPAGIVLFLTTTGFLFSGGMGVAALSALSWIYNYVAGKHPPGSDRVDYARMRLASKARDVKERAKEYGQYVQNKAQEVSQQATS
;
A
#
# COMPACT_ATOMS: atom_id res chain seq x y z
N MET A 1 27.04 49.25 49.15
CA MET A 1 25.94 48.58 49.84
C MET A 1 24.71 49.38 49.45
N ASP A 2 23.73 48.89 48.68
CA ASP A 2 23.07 47.58 48.66
C ASP A 2 22.71 47.27 47.19
N ASP A 3 23.12 46.16 46.57
CA ASP A 3 22.57 44.82 46.71
C ASP A 3 21.06 44.71 46.50
N GLN A 4 20.68 43.70 45.70
CA GLN A 4 19.35 43.09 45.66
C GLN A 4 18.21 43.94 45.05
N ASN A 5 17.59 43.51 43.94
CA ASN A 5 16.44 42.58 43.92
C ASN A 5 15.36 43.30 43.07
N LYS A 6 14.61 42.79 42.09
CA LYS A 6 14.22 41.44 41.71
C LYS A 6 13.87 41.42 40.22
N PRO A 7 14.03 40.26 39.56
CA PRO A 7 13.46 39.94 38.26
C PRO A 7 11.97 39.58 38.45
N VAL A 8 11.07 40.56 38.36
CA VAL A 8 9.63 40.30 38.60
C VAL A 8 8.77 40.24 37.35
N THR A 9 9.26 40.68 36.19
CA THR A 9 8.44 40.66 34.96
C THR A 9 8.51 39.34 34.19
N GLN A 10 9.32 38.37 34.65
CA GLN A 10 9.48 37.07 33.98
C GLN A 10 8.74 35.93 34.70
N LYS A 11 8.34 36.11 35.96
CA LYS A 11 7.63 35.10 36.78
C LYS A 11 6.11 35.06 36.59
N LEU A 12 5.54 35.83 35.65
CA LEU A 12 4.12 35.74 35.26
C LEU A 12 3.88 34.91 33.99
N SER A 13 4.92 34.66 33.18
CA SER A 13 4.81 33.82 31.97
C SER A 13 4.94 32.32 32.24
N GLU A 14 5.22 31.92 33.48
CA GLU A 14 5.57 30.55 33.88
C GLU A 14 4.53 29.89 34.80
N MET A 15 3.40 30.57 35.09
CA MET A 15 2.34 30.07 36.00
C MET A 15 0.99 29.82 35.29
N ALA A 16 1.02 29.31 34.05
CA ALA A 16 -0.20 28.79 33.42
C ALA A 16 -0.02 27.38 32.81
N PRO A 17 0.29 26.34 33.61
CA PRO A 17 0.24 24.96 33.11
C PRO A 17 -1.17 24.34 33.13
N SER A 18 -2.24 25.02 33.59
CA SER A 18 -3.58 24.38 33.69
C SER A 18 -4.56 24.71 32.57
N SER A 19 -4.49 25.90 31.95
CA SER A 19 -5.50 26.32 30.96
C SER A 19 -5.40 25.52 29.67
N ARG A 20 -4.20 25.42 29.06
CA ARG A 20 -3.99 24.65 27.82
C ARG A 20 -4.26 23.15 27.98
N GLN A 21 -3.99 22.59 29.16
CA GLN A 21 -4.25 21.19 29.45
C GLN A 21 -5.76 20.94 29.61
N THR A 22 -6.47 21.85 30.29
CA THR A 22 -7.93 21.78 30.45
C THR A 22 -8.66 21.90 29.11
N VAL A 23 -8.28 22.84 28.23
CA VAL A 23 -8.88 22.89 26.88
C VAL A 23 -8.58 21.64 26.05
N LYS A 24 -7.37 21.05 26.15
CA LYS A 24 -7.05 19.80 25.45
C LYS A 24 -7.91 18.64 25.93
N PHE A 25 -8.14 18.51 27.24
CA PHE A 25 -9.05 17.50 27.78
C PHE A 25 -10.50 17.77 27.38
N LEU A 26 -10.93 19.03 27.38
CA LEU A 26 -12.28 19.39 26.95
C LEU A 26 -12.50 19.05 25.47
N THR A 27 -11.56 19.37 24.59
CA THR A 27 -11.63 19.02 23.17
C THR A 27 -11.56 17.51 22.96
N ALA A 28 -10.69 16.80 23.67
CA ALA A 28 -10.63 15.34 23.62
C ALA A 28 -11.93 14.69 24.11
N ALA A 29 -12.54 15.23 25.17
CA ALA A 29 -13.82 14.77 25.68
C ALA A 29 -14.96 15.05 24.68
N THR A 30 -14.98 16.21 24.02
CA THR A 30 -15.96 16.51 22.97
C THR A 30 -15.81 15.57 21.78
N ILE A 31 -14.59 15.32 21.30
CA ILE A 31 -14.34 14.37 20.21
C ILE A 31 -14.73 12.95 20.65
N GLY A 32 -14.38 12.55 21.87
CA GLY A 32 -14.75 11.28 22.45
C GLY A 32 -16.26 11.10 22.57
N ALA A 33 -16.99 12.14 22.98
CA ALA A 33 -18.44 12.13 23.07
C ALA A 33 -19.09 12.00 21.68
N VAL A 34 -18.61 12.75 20.69
CA VAL A 34 -19.10 12.64 19.31
C VAL A 34 -18.80 11.25 18.74
N MET A 35 -17.59 10.72 18.92
CA MET A 35 -17.27 9.34 18.52
C MET A 35 -18.14 8.30 19.24
N LEU A 36 -18.41 8.49 20.53
CA LEU A 36 -19.25 7.57 21.31
C LEU A 36 -20.71 7.60 20.82
N VAL A 37 -21.25 8.78 20.54
CA VAL A 37 -22.60 8.94 19.98
C VAL A 37 -22.67 8.35 18.57
N LEU A 38 -21.71 8.65 17.70
CA LEU A 38 -21.65 8.07 16.36
C LEU A 38 -21.51 6.55 16.42
N SER A 39 -20.61 6.03 17.26
CA SER A 39 -20.42 4.59 17.44
C SER A 39 -21.67 3.93 17.98
N GLY A 40 -22.31 4.53 18.98
CA GLY A 40 -23.57 4.04 19.55
C GLY A 40 -24.70 4.06 18.53
N LEU A 41 -24.79 5.11 17.71
CA LEU A 41 -25.80 5.23 16.66
C LEU A 41 -25.55 4.25 15.52
N THR A 42 -24.30 4.09 15.07
CA THR A 42 -23.93 3.09 14.05
C THR A 42 -24.17 1.68 14.58
N LEU A 43 -23.81 1.39 15.83
CA LEU A 43 -24.05 0.07 16.43
C LEU A 43 -25.56 -0.19 16.56
N THR A 44 -26.32 0.75 17.13
CA THR A 44 -27.77 0.61 17.30
C THR A 44 -28.46 0.51 15.94
N GLY A 45 -28.08 1.35 14.97
CA GLY A 45 -28.58 1.29 13.60
C GLY A 45 -28.25 -0.03 12.92
N THR A 46 -27.04 -0.55 13.10
CA THR A 46 -26.63 -1.87 12.58
C THR A 46 -27.44 -2.99 13.24
N VAL A 47 -27.63 -2.96 14.56
CA VAL A 47 -28.42 -3.97 15.29
C VAL A 47 -29.88 -3.93 14.88
N ILE A 48 -30.51 -2.76 14.80
CA ILE A 48 -31.89 -2.61 14.32
C ILE A 48 -32.01 -3.10 12.87
N SER A 49 -31.05 -2.71 12.02
CA SER A 49 -31.00 -3.18 10.63
C SER A 49 -30.86 -4.69 10.57
N LEU A 50 -29.99 -5.32 11.39
CA LEU A 50 -29.89 -6.79 11.48
C LEU A 50 -31.21 -7.41 11.94
N ILE A 51 -31.91 -6.83 12.91
CA ILE A 51 -33.20 -7.36 13.40
C ILE A 51 -34.26 -7.32 12.30
N ILE A 52 -34.25 -6.31 11.42
CA ILE A 52 -35.18 -6.22 10.29
C ILE A 52 -34.73 -7.13 9.14
N VAL A 53 -33.43 -7.13 8.85
CA VAL A 53 -32.81 -7.91 7.76
C VAL A 53 -32.86 -9.40 8.06
N THR A 54 -32.73 -9.86 9.30
CA THR A 54 -32.75 -11.29 9.67
C THR A 54 -34.05 -12.00 9.28
N PRO A 55 -35.25 -11.54 9.67
CA PRO A 55 -36.50 -12.15 9.23
C PRO A 55 -36.73 -11.95 7.72
N LEU A 56 -36.30 -10.83 7.12
CA LEU A 56 -36.34 -10.64 5.67
C LEU A 56 -35.45 -11.66 4.93
N LEU A 57 -34.24 -11.92 5.42
CA LEU A 57 -33.31 -12.90 4.87
C LEU A 57 -33.84 -14.32 5.02
N VAL A 58 -34.56 -14.62 6.11
CA VAL A 58 -35.16 -15.94 6.34
C VAL A 58 -36.43 -16.14 5.50
N LEU A 59 -37.32 -15.14 5.43
CA LEU A 59 -38.57 -15.21 4.65
C LEU A 59 -38.34 -15.12 3.14
N PHE A 60 -37.40 -14.27 2.71
CA PHE A 60 -36.99 -14.13 1.31
C PHE A 60 -35.73 -14.92 0.99
N SER A 61 -35.34 -15.90 1.82
CA SER A 61 -34.17 -16.77 1.61
C SER A 61 -34.01 -17.30 0.17
N PRO A 62 -35.08 -17.66 -0.57
CA PRO A 62 -34.96 -18.06 -1.97
C PRO A 62 -34.52 -16.95 -2.94
N ILE A 63 -34.73 -15.67 -2.60
CA ILE A 63 -34.51 -14.49 -3.46
C ILE A 63 -33.33 -13.62 -2.99
N LEU A 64 -33.15 -13.44 -1.67
CA LEU A 64 -32.17 -12.51 -1.11
C LEU A 64 -30.77 -13.10 -1.04
N VAL A 65 -30.64 -14.42 -0.87
CA VAL A 65 -29.33 -15.09 -0.92
C VAL A 65 -28.67 -14.91 -2.31
N PRO A 66 -29.36 -15.17 -3.43
CA PRO A 66 -28.85 -14.82 -4.76
C PRO A 66 -28.54 -13.32 -4.94
N ALA A 67 -29.41 -12.41 -4.48
CA ALA A 67 -29.19 -10.96 -4.61
C ALA A 67 -27.98 -10.47 -3.81
N GLY A 68 -27.77 -11.01 -2.60
CA GLY A 68 -26.60 -10.71 -1.77
C GLY A 68 -25.29 -11.18 -2.41
N ILE A 69 -25.29 -12.36 -3.04
CA ILE A 69 -24.13 -12.85 -3.79
C ILE A 69 -23.82 -11.92 -4.96
N VAL A 70 -24.84 -11.50 -5.73
CA VAL A 70 -24.64 -10.57 -6.85
C VAL A 70 -24.07 -9.24 -6.36
N LEU A 71 -24.61 -8.68 -5.27
CA LEU A 71 -24.10 -7.42 -4.72
C LEU A 71 -22.65 -7.57 -4.21
N PHE A 72 -22.35 -8.64 -3.48
CA PHE A 72 -21.00 -8.90 -2.98
C PHE A 72 -19.99 -9.09 -4.12
N LEU A 73 -20.35 -9.86 -5.14
CA LEU A 73 -19.53 -10.05 -6.33
C LEU A 73 -19.40 -8.76 -7.14
N THR A 74 -20.44 -7.94 -7.22
CA THR A 74 -20.39 -6.64 -7.92
C THR A 74 -19.49 -5.67 -7.19
N THR A 75 -19.63 -5.53 -5.86
CA THR A 75 -18.77 -4.64 -5.06
C THR A 75 -17.33 -5.13 -5.06
N THR A 76 -17.09 -6.43 -4.86
CA THR A 76 -15.75 -7.01 -4.88
C THR A 76 -15.12 -6.92 -6.27
N GLY A 77 -15.88 -7.23 -7.33
CA GLY A 77 -15.45 -7.13 -8.72
C GLY A 77 -15.17 -5.69 -9.13
N PHE A 78 -15.99 -4.73 -8.70
CA PHE A 78 -15.78 -3.32 -8.95
C PHE A 78 -14.61 -2.75 -8.16
N LEU A 79 -14.39 -3.17 -6.90
CA LEU A 79 -13.21 -2.82 -6.13
C LEU A 79 -11.94 -3.42 -6.73
N PHE A 80 -12.01 -4.66 -7.23
CA PHE A 80 -10.90 -5.30 -7.93
C PHE A 80 -10.58 -4.58 -9.25
N SER A 81 -11.61 -4.26 -10.05
CA SER A 81 -11.48 -3.52 -11.31
C SER A 81 -11.05 -2.06 -11.08
N GLY A 82 -11.58 -1.40 -10.07
CA GLY A 82 -11.25 -0.02 -9.70
C GLY A 82 -9.85 0.08 -9.09
N GLY A 83 -9.47 -0.87 -8.24
CA GLY A 83 -8.12 -1.03 -7.72
C GLY A 83 -7.10 -1.28 -8.83
N MET A 84 -7.45 -2.09 -9.83
CA MET A 84 -6.63 -2.25 -11.04
C MET A 84 -6.51 -0.96 -11.86
N GLY A 85 -7.58 -0.18 -11.99
CA GLY A 85 -7.53 1.12 -12.67
C GLY A 85 -6.57 2.09 -12.00
N VAL A 86 -6.66 2.23 -10.67
CA VAL A 86 -5.73 3.07 -9.89
C VAL A 86 -4.31 2.53 -9.95
N ALA A 87 -4.12 1.20 -9.88
CA ALA A 87 -2.81 0.57 -10.02
C ALA A 87 -2.21 0.80 -11.41
N ALA A 88 -3.02 0.70 -12.48
CA ALA A 88 -2.58 0.95 -13.85
C ALA A 88 -2.17 2.40 -14.04
N LEU A 89 -3.00 3.36 -13.61
CA LEU A 89 -2.66 4.78 -13.65
C LEU A 89 -1.44 5.11 -12.80
N SER A 90 -1.29 4.46 -11.64
CA SER A 90 -0.10 4.62 -10.79
C SER A 90 1.15 4.08 -11.47
N ALA A 91 1.08 2.92 -12.11
CA ALA A 91 2.20 2.34 -12.86
C ALA A 91 2.56 3.19 -14.09
N LEU A 92 1.56 3.68 -14.84
CA LEU A 92 1.71 4.62 -15.95
C LEU A 92 2.36 5.95 -15.51
N SER A 93 1.92 6.50 -14.38
CA SER A 93 2.49 7.72 -13.81
C SER A 93 3.92 7.48 -13.31
N TRP A 94 4.18 6.33 -12.68
CA TRP A 94 5.50 5.93 -12.19
C TRP A 94 6.50 5.74 -13.34
N ILE A 95 6.13 5.05 -14.42
CA ILE A 95 7.00 4.85 -15.59
C ILE A 95 7.22 6.15 -16.36
N TYR A 96 6.18 6.97 -16.53
CA TYR A 96 6.32 8.28 -17.15
C TYR A 96 7.30 9.16 -16.38
N ASN A 97 7.18 9.19 -15.05
CA ASN A 97 8.08 9.95 -14.18
C ASN A 97 9.52 9.39 -14.20
N TYR A 98 9.67 8.06 -14.25
CA TYR A 98 10.97 7.39 -14.42
C TYR A 98 11.66 7.79 -15.74
N VAL A 99 10.93 7.74 -16.86
CA VAL A 99 11.46 8.14 -18.20
C VAL A 99 11.71 9.64 -18.28
N ALA A 100 10.90 10.46 -17.61
CA ALA A 100 11.11 11.90 -17.48
C ALA A 100 12.31 12.26 -16.56
N GLY A 101 13.09 11.28 -16.10
CA GLY A 101 14.32 11.49 -15.32
C GLY A 101 14.08 11.75 -13.83
N LYS A 102 12.83 11.71 -13.39
CA LYS A 102 12.46 11.83 -11.98
C LYS A 102 12.45 10.41 -11.42
N HIS A 103 13.57 9.92 -10.88
CA HIS A 103 13.66 8.60 -10.24
C HIS A 103 12.55 8.46 -9.19
N PRO A 104 11.46 7.72 -9.47
CA PRO A 104 10.38 7.56 -8.52
C PRO A 104 10.86 6.63 -7.38
N PRO A 105 10.32 6.78 -6.17
CA PRO A 105 10.70 5.97 -5.03
C PRO A 105 10.52 4.47 -5.35
N GLY A 106 11.57 3.68 -5.14
CA GLY A 106 11.59 2.23 -5.40
C GLY A 106 12.15 1.84 -6.77
N SER A 107 12.54 2.79 -7.62
CA SER A 107 13.29 2.51 -8.86
C SER A 107 14.57 1.73 -8.62
N ASP A 108 15.28 2.01 -7.53
CA ASP A 108 16.50 1.27 -7.13
C ASP A 108 16.26 -0.24 -6.98
N ARG A 109 15.05 -0.65 -6.52
CA ARG A 109 14.70 -2.07 -6.40
C ARG A 109 14.52 -2.72 -7.77
N VAL A 110 13.95 -1.97 -8.72
CA VAL A 110 13.79 -2.42 -10.11
C VAL A 110 15.14 -2.51 -10.80
N ASP A 111 16.02 -1.53 -10.59
CA ASP A 111 17.37 -1.54 -11.15
C ASP A 111 18.23 -2.66 -10.55
N TYR A 112 18.13 -2.87 -9.24
CA TYR A 112 18.78 -4.00 -8.58
C TYR A 112 18.28 -5.35 -9.14
N ALA A 113 16.97 -5.50 -9.34
CA ALA A 113 16.40 -6.70 -9.95
C ALA A 113 16.84 -6.88 -11.41
N ARG A 114 16.87 -5.79 -12.20
CA ARG A 114 17.36 -5.81 -13.59
C ARG A 114 18.83 -6.18 -13.66
N MET A 115 19.67 -5.61 -12.80
CA MET A 115 21.10 -5.93 -12.74
C MET A 115 21.32 -7.38 -12.31
N ARG A 116 20.53 -7.89 -11.35
CA ARG A 116 20.57 -9.30 -10.94
C ARG A 116 20.12 -10.24 -12.07
N LEU A 117 19.13 -9.84 -12.86
CA LEU A 117 18.68 -10.61 -14.01
C LEU A 117 19.69 -10.56 -15.16
N ALA A 118 20.26 -9.39 -15.45
CA ALA A 118 21.26 -9.19 -16.50
C ALA A 118 22.55 -9.98 -16.22
N SER A 119 23.01 -9.99 -14.96
CA SER A 119 24.16 -10.81 -14.55
C SER A 119 23.88 -12.30 -14.77
N LYS A 120 22.73 -12.82 -14.33
CA LYS A 120 22.33 -14.21 -14.57
C LYS A 120 22.19 -14.54 -16.06
N ALA A 121 21.62 -13.63 -16.85
CA ALA A 121 21.50 -13.81 -18.28
C ALA A 121 22.87 -13.86 -18.97
N ARG A 122 23.85 -13.06 -18.52
CA ARG A 122 25.23 -13.13 -19.02
C ARG A 122 25.90 -14.44 -18.70
N ASP A 123 25.80 -14.92 -17.46
CA ASP A 123 26.36 -16.22 -17.07
C ASP A 123 25.83 -17.35 -17.97
N VAL A 124 24.52 -17.39 -18.19
CA VAL A 124 23.89 -18.41 -19.06
C VAL A 124 24.34 -18.25 -20.51
N LYS A 125 24.44 -17.02 -21.02
CA LYS A 125 24.93 -16.76 -22.38
C LYS A 125 26.38 -17.20 -22.57
N GLU A 126 27.23 -16.95 -21.59
CA GLU A 126 28.64 -17.36 -21.60
C GLU A 126 28.76 -18.88 -21.66
N ARG A 127 28.04 -19.60 -20.81
CA ARG A 127 27.96 -21.06 -20.84
C ARG A 127 27.47 -21.57 -22.18
N ALA A 128 26.36 -21.04 -22.69
CA ALA A 128 25.81 -21.45 -23.98
C ALA A 128 26.81 -21.23 -25.12
N LYS A 129 27.59 -20.14 -25.08
CA LYS A 129 28.64 -19.86 -26.07
C LYS A 129 29.80 -20.85 -25.95
N GLU A 130 30.27 -21.17 -24.75
CA GLU A 130 31.31 -22.19 -24.52
C GLU A 130 30.90 -23.55 -25.09
N TYR A 131 29.67 -24.01 -24.80
CA TYR A 131 29.13 -25.25 -25.34
C TYR A 131 28.98 -25.20 -26.87
N GLY A 132 28.48 -24.08 -27.42
CA GLY A 132 28.34 -23.89 -28.86
C GLY A 132 29.69 -23.94 -29.58
N GLN A 133 30.72 -23.29 -29.03
CA GLN A 133 32.07 -23.31 -29.58
C GLN A 133 32.71 -24.71 -29.49
N TYR A 134 32.48 -25.45 -28.41
CA TYR A 134 32.95 -26.83 -28.30
C TYR A 134 32.33 -27.75 -29.37
N VAL A 135 31.01 -27.67 -29.54
CA VAL A 135 30.29 -28.46 -30.55
C VAL A 135 30.71 -28.06 -31.96
N GLN A 136 30.90 -26.76 -32.22
CA GLN A 136 31.36 -26.26 -33.51
C GLN A 136 32.77 -26.74 -33.83
N ASN A 137 33.70 -26.64 -32.87
CA ASN A 137 35.07 -27.14 -33.03
C ASN A 137 35.07 -28.65 -33.31
N LYS A 138 34.29 -29.44 -32.54
CA LYS A 138 34.17 -30.88 -32.79
C LYS A 138 33.56 -31.23 -34.15
N ALA A 139 32.53 -30.51 -34.58
CA ALA A 139 31.93 -30.71 -35.89
C ALA A 139 32.95 -30.40 -37.01
N GLN A 140 33.75 -29.36 -36.82
CA GLN A 140 34.78 -28.96 -37.78
C GLN A 140 35.93 -29.99 -37.84
N GLU A 141 36.38 -30.52 -36.70
CA GLU A 141 37.36 -31.62 -36.63
C GLU A 141 36.86 -32.86 -37.39
N VAL A 142 35.63 -33.31 -37.13
CA VAL A 142 35.05 -34.48 -37.82
C VAL A 142 34.91 -34.25 -39.32
N SER A 143 34.55 -33.04 -39.74
CA SER A 143 34.43 -32.70 -41.17
C SER A 143 35.78 -32.67 -41.91
N GLN A 144 36.87 -32.31 -41.23
CA GLN A 144 38.22 -32.32 -41.79
C GLN A 144 38.80 -33.74 -41.82
N GLN A 145 38.49 -34.56 -40.82
CA GLN A 145 38.89 -35.98 -40.79
C GLN A 145 38.18 -36.83 -41.85
N ALA A 146 36.96 -36.46 -42.25
CA ALA A 146 36.20 -37.15 -43.30
C ALA A 146 36.60 -36.75 -44.73
N THR A 147 37.40 -35.69 -44.91
CA THR A 147 37.82 -35.17 -46.22
C THR A 147 39.31 -35.41 -46.53
N SER A 148 40.01 -36.15 -45.66
CA SER A 148 41.37 -36.68 -45.88
C SER A 148 41.33 -38.19 -46.09
#